data_AF-A0A833TK38-F1
#
_entry.id   AF-A0A833TK38-F1
#
_cell.length_a   1.000
_cell.length_b   1.000
_cell.length_c   1.000
_cell.angle_alpha   90.00
_cell.angle_beta   90.00
_cell.angle_gamma   90.00
#
_symmetry.space_group_name_H-M   'P 1'
#
loop_
_entity.id
_entity.type
_entity.pdbx_description
1 polymer ?
#
loop_
_entity_poly.entity_id
_entity_poly.type
_entity_poly.pdbx_seq_one_letter_code
_entity_poly.pdbx_strand_id
1 'polypeptide(L)'
;MDSSSKATLFNALTWVDALKTRDGVNSQQVDAALTSLTEAFGMNVHDAEQKRQLAVNGDTSFDEIFAAGLKALNLETGAPGETKSMADEDPVVKKHPELWKKWLAKLESKGFFKDAAPGSGEYATRTNKALAKFKEKFGDVKPELSKEEKEAKAEEVKAQGNAALSRQDYEGAAKLYREALQLSSDGPSSHIYHSNLAAALMYLGKHTEVIDHCEHSIALQPSYVKAYSRMGSAQVQLQDFDGAIDTYRRGLEVDSTNAACRDGLADAERKRRQMQTTPAASASAGGAGGMPDLSNLASMLGGGGGGGLAGLMNNPQMMQMAQNMMQNPQMMQMAQNMMQNPDMLNNLMGGLGGAGGDAPAAAGGAASGMPDMSGLMNSPELVAARSDPDLADFFRDVDSEGPSAAMRHMSNPKVSQLMQNVMSGMQG
;
A
#
# COMPACT_ATOMS: atom_id res chain seq x y z
N MET A 1 -16.37 15.03 64.29
CA MET A 1 -14.97 14.58 64.29
C MET A 1 -14.67 13.96 65.65
N ASP A 2 -14.19 12.73 65.66
CA ASP A 2 -13.66 12.06 66.86
C ASP A 2 -12.34 12.72 67.33
N SER A 3 -11.90 12.41 68.54
CA SER A 3 -10.70 13.02 69.14
C SER A 3 -9.42 12.76 68.33
N SER A 4 -9.30 11.62 67.66
CA SER A 4 -8.13 11.32 66.82
C SER A 4 -8.11 12.21 65.58
N SER A 5 -9.25 12.35 64.89
CA SER A 5 -9.38 13.25 63.74
C SER A 5 -9.11 14.71 64.11
N LYS A 6 -9.55 15.14 65.30
CA LYS A 6 -9.27 16.49 65.82
C LYS A 6 -7.77 16.69 66.09
N ALA A 7 -7.09 15.71 66.67
CA ALA A 7 -5.64 15.78 66.90
C ALA A 7 -4.85 15.82 65.58
N THR A 8 -5.24 15.01 64.59
CA THR A 8 -4.62 15.03 63.25
C THR A 8 -4.80 16.39 62.56
N LEU A 9 -6.01 16.96 62.60
CA LEU A 9 -6.26 18.27 62.02
C LEU A 9 -5.48 19.37 62.76
N PHE A 10 -5.43 19.33 64.09
CA PHE A 10 -4.65 20.28 64.89
C PHE A 10 -3.15 20.22 64.55
N ASN A 11 -2.59 19.03 64.38
CA ASN A 11 -1.20 18.85 63.94
C ASN A 11 -0.96 19.40 62.53
N ALA A 12 -1.87 19.14 61.58
CA ALA A 12 -1.79 19.65 60.22
C ALA A 12 -1.82 21.19 60.18
N LEU A 13 -2.71 21.81 60.94
CA LEU A 13 -2.81 23.28 61.02
C LEU A 13 -1.58 23.89 61.71
N THR A 14 -1.04 23.22 62.74
CA THR A 14 0.21 23.65 63.42
C THR A 14 1.40 23.60 62.46
N TRP A 15 1.47 22.58 61.60
CA TRP A 15 2.50 22.51 60.57
C TRP A 15 2.34 23.61 59.52
N VAL A 16 1.10 23.89 59.09
CA VAL A 16 0.79 25.02 58.18
C VAL A 16 1.21 26.36 58.79
N ASP A 17 0.94 26.57 60.08
CA ASP A 17 1.39 27.75 60.82
C ASP A 17 2.93 27.90 60.82
N ALA A 18 3.66 26.80 61.01
CA ALA A 18 5.11 26.79 60.95
C ALA A 18 5.69 27.14 59.56
N LEU A 19 4.92 26.99 58.47
CA LEU A 19 5.38 27.36 57.12
C LEU A 19 5.57 28.87 56.94
N LYS A 20 4.98 29.71 57.80
CA LYS A 20 5.12 31.17 57.75
C LYS A 20 6.57 31.64 57.79
N THR A 21 7.47 30.85 58.36
CA THR A 21 8.89 31.18 58.48
C THR A 21 9.73 30.74 57.29
N ARG A 22 9.12 30.13 56.25
CA ARG A 22 9.84 29.66 55.05
C ARG A 22 9.88 30.74 53.97
N ASP A 23 11.02 30.83 53.28
CA ASP A 23 11.20 31.77 52.17
C ASP A 23 10.17 31.52 51.06
N GLY A 24 9.55 32.60 50.58
CA GLY A 24 8.55 32.58 49.50
C GLY A 24 7.12 32.27 49.96
N VAL A 25 6.88 32.03 51.26
CA VAL A 25 5.52 31.84 51.80
C VAL A 25 4.92 33.18 52.20
N ASN A 26 3.70 33.47 51.74
CA ASN A 26 2.96 34.67 52.14
C ASN A 26 2.29 34.44 53.51
N SER A 27 2.90 34.99 54.57
CA SER A 27 2.41 34.83 55.94
C SER A 27 0.97 35.32 56.14
N GLN A 28 0.56 36.42 55.48
CA GLN A 28 -0.81 36.95 55.55
C GLN A 28 -1.85 35.98 54.97
N GLN A 29 -1.50 35.25 53.90
CA GLN A 29 -2.39 34.24 53.33
C GLN A 29 -2.50 33.02 54.26
N VAL A 30 -1.41 32.63 54.92
CA VAL A 30 -1.43 31.56 55.92
C VAL A 30 -2.30 31.96 57.12
N ASP A 31 -2.17 33.20 57.61
CA ASP A 31 -3.01 33.74 58.69
C ASP A 31 -4.50 33.74 58.33
N ALA A 32 -4.84 34.20 57.11
CA ALA A 32 -6.21 34.21 56.62
C ALA A 32 -6.79 32.78 56.49
N ALA A 33 -5.98 31.84 56.02
CA ALA A 33 -6.36 30.43 55.92
C ALA A 33 -6.57 29.81 57.32
N LEU A 34 -5.66 30.03 58.26
CA LEU A 34 -5.79 29.53 59.63
C LEU A 34 -7.01 30.13 60.34
N THR A 35 -7.30 31.40 60.12
CA THR A 35 -8.52 32.04 60.66
C THR A 35 -9.78 31.36 60.13
N SER A 36 -9.86 31.18 58.81
CA SER A 36 -11.01 30.52 58.17
C SER A 36 -11.18 29.07 58.63
N LEU A 37 -10.09 28.34 58.83
CA LEU A 37 -10.10 26.95 59.32
C LEU A 37 -10.41 26.87 60.82
N THR A 38 -9.97 27.85 61.60
CA THR A 38 -10.34 27.98 63.01
C THR A 38 -11.85 28.19 63.16
N GLU A 39 -12.44 29.07 62.34
CA GLU A 39 -13.89 29.30 62.32
C GLU A 39 -14.67 28.06 61.85
N ALA A 40 -14.19 27.40 60.78
CA ALA A 40 -14.89 26.24 60.21
C ALA A 40 -14.87 25.00 61.11
N PHE A 41 -13.77 24.77 61.83
CA PHE A 41 -13.54 23.53 62.57
C PHE A 41 -13.44 23.71 64.10
N GLY A 42 -13.48 24.95 64.59
CA GLY A 42 -13.35 25.26 66.02
C GLY A 42 -11.98 24.92 66.62
N MET A 43 -10.93 24.86 65.79
CA MET A 43 -9.58 24.49 66.20
C MET A 43 -8.64 25.66 66.10
N ASN A 44 -8.11 26.10 67.24
CA ASN A 44 -7.16 27.19 67.31
C ASN A 44 -5.77 26.63 67.67
N VAL A 45 -4.85 26.67 66.70
CA VAL A 45 -3.47 26.17 66.86
C VAL A 45 -2.66 26.93 67.92
N HIS A 46 -3.09 28.14 68.28
CA HIS A 46 -2.47 28.95 69.32
C HIS A 46 -3.11 28.75 70.71
N ASP A 47 -4.16 27.95 70.82
CA ASP A 47 -4.80 27.61 72.10
C ASP A 47 -4.04 26.48 72.81
N ALA A 48 -3.35 26.85 73.89
CA ALA A 48 -2.55 25.92 74.70
C ALA A 48 -3.39 24.85 75.42
N GLU A 49 -4.67 25.14 75.70
CA GLU A 49 -5.57 24.19 76.36
C GLU A 49 -6.10 23.16 75.36
N GLN A 50 -6.49 23.58 74.15
CA GLN A 50 -6.84 22.64 73.06
C GLN A 50 -5.67 21.73 72.72
N LYS A 51 -4.45 22.27 72.67
CA LYS A 51 -3.22 21.48 72.44
C LYS A 51 -3.02 20.39 73.50
N ARG A 52 -3.24 20.72 74.79
CA ARG A 52 -3.16 19.76 75.91
C ARG A 52 -4.25 18.70 75.85
N GLN A 53 -5.49 19.11 75.61
CA GLN A 53 -6.63 18.20 75.56
C GLN A 53 -6.55 17.19 74.41
N LEU A 54 -5.95 17.59 73.28
CA LEU A 54 -5.74 16.72 72.11
C LEU A 54 -4.45 15.89 72.20
N ALA A 55 -3.68 16.01 73.29
CA ALA A 55 -2.41 15.31 73.50
C ALA A 55 -1.44 15.45 72.30
N VAL A 56 -1.42 16.64 71.69
CA VAL A 56 -0.63 16.93 70.49
C VAL A 56 0.83 17.20 70.86
N ASN A 57 1.73 16.34 70.38
CA ASN A 57 3.18 16.51 70.53
C ASN A 57 3.70 17.55 69.52
N GLY A 58 4.51 18.49 70.01
CA GLY A 58 4.89 19.71 69.29
C GLY A 58 5.73 19.52 68.02
N ASP A 59 6.27 18.33 67.77
CA ASP A 59 7.23 18.06 66.69
C ASP A 59 6.73 16.97 65.73
N THR A 60 5.41 16.92 65.47
CA THR A 60 4.85 15.95 64.52
C THR A 60 5.28 16.32 63.09
N SER A 61 5.96 15.40 62.41
CA SER A 61 6.46 15.61 61.05
C SER A 61 5.33 15.60 60.01
N PHE A 62 5.59 16.17 58.81
CA PHE A 62 4.62 16.13 57.71
C PHE A 62 4.23 14.71 57.33
N ASP A 63 5.18 13.77 57.34
CA ASP A 63 4.92 12.36 56.98
C ASP A 63 3.99 11.69 57.98
N GLU A 64 4.14 11.98 59.28
CA GLU A 64 3.25 11.49 60.33
C GLU A 64 1.84 12.10 60.22
N ILE A 65 1.74 13.39 59.90
CA ILE A 65 0.47 14.08 59.65
C ILE A 65 -0.24 13.45 58.44
N PHE A 66 0.50 13.23 57.35
CA PHE A 66 -0.03 12.66 56.12
C PHE A 66 -0.51 11.21 56.33
N ALA A 67 0.28 10.38 57.01
CA ALA A 67 -0.09 9.02 57.37
C ALA A 67 -1.35 8.97 58.26
N ALA A 68 -1.45 9.88 59.23
CA ALA A 68 -2.63 9.99 60.09
C ALA A 68 -3.88 10.42 59.30
N GLY A 69 -3.73 11.32 58.32
CA GLY A 69 -4.81 11.73 57.42
C GLY A 69 -5.32 10.59 56.53
N LEU A 70 -4.42 9.80 55.95
CA LEU A 70 -4.78 8.61 55.16
C LEU A 70 -5.56 7.60 56.01
N LYS A 71 -5.10 7.34 57.24
CA LYS A 71 -5.80 6.47 58.18
C LYS A 71 -7.20 6.99 58.52
N ALA A 72 -7.35 8.30 58.76
CA ALA A 72 -8.64 8.91 59.05
C ALA A 72 -9.62 8.82 57.87
N LEU A 73 -9.12 8.81 56.64
CA LEU A 73 -9.90 8.66 55.41
C LEU A 73 -10.08 7.20 54.97
N ASN A 74 -9.56 6.24 55.74
CA ASN A 74 -9.53 4.81 55.39
C ASN A 74 -8.90 4.54 54.01
N LEU A 75 -7.84 5.29 53.68
CA LEU A 75 -7.07 5.14 52.45
C LEU A 75 -5.78 4.39 52.76
N GLU A 76 -5.57 3.25 52.11
CA GLU A 76 -4.32 2.51 52.18
C GLU A 76 -3.31 3.11 51.19
N THR A 77 -2.18 3.62 51.69
CA THR A 77 -0.98 3.76 50.86
C THR A 77 -0.20 2.46 50.92
N GLY A 78 0.15 1.92 49.75
CA GLY A 78 1.14 0.84 49.65
C GLY A 78 2.39 1.16 50.45
N ALA A 79 3.04 0.11 50.96
CA ALA A 79 4.12 0.17 51.95
C ALA A 79 5.14 1.32 51.73
N PRO A 80 5.64 1.95 52.82
CA PRO A 80 6.65 2.99 52.75
C PRO A 80 7.96 2.38 52.20
N GLY A 81 8.15 2.50 50.90
CA GLY A 81 9.24 1.88 50.16
C GLY A 81 8.92 1.59 48.69
N GLU A 82 7.64 1.52 48.32
CA GLU A 82 7.21 1.41 46.93
C GLU A 82 6.39 2.63 46.53
N THR A 83 7.02 3.80 46.47
CA THR A 83 6.52 4.85 45.60
C THR A 83 6.64 4.32 44.17
N LYS A 84 5.58 3.70 43.63
CA LYS A 84 5.44 3.55 42.18
C LYS A 84 5.56 4.94 41.60
N SER A 85 6.71 5.24 41.04
CA SER A 85 6.96 6.51 40.39
C SER A 85 5.97 6.61 39.22
N MET A 86 5.46 7.81 38.92
CA MET A 86 4.74 8.03 37.65
C MET A 86 5.57 7.55 36.44
N ALA A 87 6.89 7.46 36.58
CA ALA A 87 7.79 6.88 35.59
C ALA A 87 7.67 5.35 35.46
N ASP A 88 7.33 4.62 36.51
CA ASP A 88 7.17 3.15 36.48
C ASP A 88 5.84 2.73 35.84
N GLU A 89 4.88 3.64 35.80
CA GLU A 89 3.62 3.44 35.07
C GLU A 89 3.75 3.68 33.56
N ASP A 90 4.87 4.23 33.12
CA ASP A 90 5.11 4.62 31.73
C ASP A 90 5.15 3.41 30.78
N PRO A 91 4.48 3.46 29.61
CA PRO A 91 4.43 2.34 28.67
C PRO A 91 5.80 1.83 28.22
N VAL A 92 6.78 2.73 28.04
CA VAL A 92 8.14 2.35 27.62
C VAL A 92 8.88 1.65 28.74
N VAL A 93 8.70 2.12 29.98
CA VAL A 93 9.30 1.52 31.17
C VAL A 93 8.67 0.15 31.49
N LYS A 94 7.35 0.01 31.36
CA LYS A 94 6.64 -1.27 31.50
C LYS A 94 7.09 -2.31 30.49
N LYS A 95 7.40 -1.90 29.26
CA LYS A 95 7.92 -2.78 28.21
C LYS A 95 9.36 -3.23 28.49
N HIS A 96 10.16 -2.35 29.10
CA HIS A 96 11.59 -2.55 29.32
C HIS A 96 12.03 -2.31 30.79
N PRO A 97 11.46 -3.02 31.77
CA PRO A 97 11.65 -2.72 33.19
C PRO A 97 13.09 -2.92 33.66
N GLU A 98 13.77 -3.95 33.15
CA GLU A 98 15.16 -4.25 33.49
C GLU A 98 16.16 -3.26 32.85
N LEU A 99 15.82 -2.69 31.69
CA LEU A 99 16.63 -1.63 31.08
C LEU A 99 16.47 -0.31 31.84
N TRP A 100 15.26 0.00 32.30
CA TRP A 100 15.00 1.18 33.12
C TRP A 100 15.79 1.13 34.44
N LYS A 101 15.79 -0.01 35.14
CA LYS A 101 16.61 -0.21 36.35
C LYS A 101 18.11 0.01 36.08
N LYS A 102 18.65 -0.61 35.01
CA LYS A 102 20.06 -0.44 34.62
C LYS A 102 20.39 1.01 34.23
N TRP A 103 19.44 1.69 33.60
CA TRP A 103 19.58 3.10 33.20
C TRP A 103 19.66 4.02 34.42
N LEU A 104 18.75 3.86 35.39
CA LEU A 104 18.77 4.62 36.63
C LEU A 104 20.04 4.36 37.45
N ALA A 105 20.45 3.09 37.61
CA ALA A 105 21.69 2.74 38.31
C ALA A 105 22.93 3.39 37.68
N LYS A 106 22.97 3.49 36.34
CA LYS A 106 24.05 4.17 35.61
C LYS A 106 24.01 5.69 35.80
N LEU A 107 22.83 6.29 35.96
CA LEU A 107 22.70 7.71 36.27
C LEU A 107 23.13 8.01 37.70
N GLU A 108 22.77 7.15 38.65
CA GLU A 108 23.24 7.23 40.05
C GLU A 108 24.76 7.09 40.15
N SER A 109 25.36 6.12 39.46
CA SER A 109 26.82 5.95 39.46
C SER A 109 27.56 7.16 38.87
N LYS A 110 26.88 7.98 38.06
CA LYS A 110 27.41 9.22 37.48
C LYS A 110 27.13 10.44 38.36
N GLY A 111 26.51 10.27 39.52
CA GLY A 111 26.11 11.36 40.40
C GLY A 111 24.99 12.23 39.81
N PHE A 112 24.20 11.72 38.86
CA PHE A 112 23.11 12.50 38.25
C PHE A 112 22.06 12.94 39.28
N PHE A 113 21.87 12.14 40.33
CA PHE A 113 20.99 12.46 41.46
C PHE A 113 21.74 13.01 42.69
N LYS A 114 23.03 13.34 42.55
CA LYS A 114 23.80 13.93 43.65
C LYS A 114 23.14 15.25 44.07
N ASP A 115 22.92 15.40 45.36
CA ASP A 115 22.22 16.52 46.00
C ASP A 115 20.69 16.57 45.81
N ALA A 116 20.09 15.55 45.17
CA ALA A 116 18.64 15.41 45.06
C ALA A 116 18.18 14.21 45.90
N ALA A 117 17.61 14.47 47.09
CA ALA A 117 17.10 13.40 47.96
C ALA A 117 15.85 12.74 47.34
N PRO A 118 15.69 11.40 47.44
CA PRO A 118 14.46 10.72 47.05
C PRO A 118 13.23 11.39 47.70
N GLY A 119 12.20 11.67 46.90
CA GLY A 119 11.00 12.39 47.34
C GLY A 119 11.08 13.93 47.26
N SER A 120 12.25 14.52 47.01
CA SER A 120 12.35 15.96 46.72
C SER A 120 11.81 16.31 45.33
N GLY A 121 11.30 17.55 45.17
CA GLY A 121 10.87 18.05 43.86
C GLY A 121 11.98 18.08 42.82
N GLU A 122 13.23 18.26 43.26
CA GLU A 122 14.40 18.21 42.39
C GLU A 122 14.69 16.77 41.92
N TYR A 123 14.55 15.78 42.80
CA TYR A 123 14.66 14.36 42.43
C TYR A 123 13.57 13.97 41.43
N ALA A 124 12.33 14.42 41.61
CA ALA A 124 11.23 14.20 40.65
C ALA A 124 11.55 14.82 39.28
N THR A 125 12.07 16.05 39.26
CA THR A 125 12.47 16.74 38.02
C THR A 125 13.58 15.99 37.29
N ARG A 126 14.61 15.54 38.02
CA ARG A 126 15.72 14.75 37.46
C ARG A 126 15.23 13.39 36.96
N THR A 127 14.29 12.76 37.66
CA THR A 127 13.67 11.48 37.26
C THR A 127 12.86 11.64 35.97
N ASN A 128 12.09 12.71 35.82
CA ASN A 128 11.38 13.02 34.57
C ASN A 128 12.35 13.26 33.40
N LYS A 129 13.47 13.95 33.66
CA LYS A 129 14.53 14.16 32.65
C LYS A 129 15.22 12.85 32.26
N ALA A 130 15.46 11.96 33.24
CA ALA A 130 15.99 10.62 33.02
C ALA A 130 15.01 9.77 32.19
N LEU A 131 13.71 9.87 32.47
CA LEU A 131 12.65 9.18 31.73
C LEU A 131 12.54 9.68 30.30
N ALA A 132 12.58 10.99 30.06
CA ALA A 132 12.57 11.55 28.71
C ALA A 132 13.75 11.05 27.87
N LYS A 133 14.97 11.03 28.45
CA LYS A 133 16.15 10.48 27.78
C LYS A 133 16.12 8.96 27.61
N PHE A 134 15.46 8.25 28.52
CA PHE A 134 15.25 6.81 28.37
C PHE A 134 14.28 6.51 27.23
N LYS A 135 13.18 7.25 27.13
CA LYS A 135 12.23 7.17 25.99
C LYS A 135 12.91 7.49 24.66
N GLU A 136 13.76 8.50 24.61
CA GLU A 136 14.53 8.85 23.40
C GLU A 136 15.46 7.70 22.95
N LYS A 137 16.04 6.93 23.88
CA LYS A 137 17.03 5.89 23.57
C LYS A 137 16.48 4.47 23.46
N PHE A 138 15.41 4.18 24.19
CA PHE A 138 14.88 2.83 24.40
C PHE A 138 13.37 2.75 24.19
N GLY A 139 12.72 3.88 23.87
CA GLY A 139 11.36 3.84 23.34
C GLY A 139 11.36 3.11 22.01
N ASP A 140 10.67 1.98 21.94
CA ASP A 140 10.31 1.35 20.66
C ASP A 140 9.20 2.17 19.99
N VAL A 141 9.48 3.42 19.68
CA VAL A 141 8.53 4.30 19.01
C VAL A 141 9.30 5.10 17.95
N LYS A 142 9.45 4.50 16.76
CA LYS A 142 8.97 5.25 15.59
C LYS A 142 7.52 5.58 15.91
N PRO A 143 7.06 6.84 15.81
CA PRO A 143 5.65 7.16 16.04
C PRO A 143 4.85 6.11 15.29
N GLU A 144 3.97 5.41 16.01
CA GLU A 144 2.98 4.60 15.32
C GLU A 144 2.23 5.60 14.46
N LEU A 145 2.46 5.52 13.15
CA LEU A 145 1.92 6.47 12.18
C LEU A 145 0.45 6.67 12.52
N SER A 146 0.01 7.92 12.67
CA SER A 146 -1.42 8.22 12.87
C SER A 146 -2.23 7.58 11.73
N LYS A 147 -3.54 7.44 11.90
CA LYS A 147 -4.39 6.89 10.82
C LYS A 147 -4.14 7.67 9.50
N GLU A 148 -4.06 8.99 9.60
CA GLU A 148 -3.81 9.89 8.48
C GLU A 148 -2.39 9.70 7.90
N GLU A 149 -1.37 9.49 8.74
CA GLU A 149 -0.01 9.23 8.25
C GLU A 149 0.13 7.84 7.62
N LYS A 150 -0.58 6.83 8.14
CA LYS A 150 -0.64 5.47 7.55
C LYS A 150 -1.32 5.51 6.19
N GLU A 151 -2.39 6.29 6.05
CA GLU A 151 -3.10 6.51 4.78
C GLU A 151 -2.25 7.28 3.77
N ALA A 152 -1.65 8.40 4.19
CA ALA A 152 -0.75 9.17 3.33
C ALA A 152 0.41 8.31 2.84
N LYS A 153 0.98 7.48 3.72
CA LYS A 153 2.05 6.55 3.35
C LYS A 153 1.56 5.44 2.43
N ALA A 154 0.36 4.89 2.64
CA ALA A 154 -0.20 3.89 1.73
C ALA A 154 -0.42 4.46 0.32
N GLU A 155 -0.89 5.71 0.23
CA GLU A 155 -1.04 6.42 -1.05
C GLU A 155 0.30 6.71 -1.73
N GLU A 156 1.32 7.08 -0.96
CA GLU A 156 2.69 7.25 -1.46
C GLU A 156 3.26 5.92 -1.99
N VAL A 157 3.15 4.85 -1.21
CA VAL A 157 3.61 3.51 -1.59
C VAL A 157 2.86 3.01 -2.83
N LYS A 158 1.55 3.28 -2.94
CA LYS A 158 0.78 3.01 -4.15
C LYS A 158 1.32 3.79 -5.35
N ALA A 159 1.63 5.08 -5.20
CA ALA A 159 2.21 5.88 -6.27
C ALA A 159 3.59 5.35 -6.70
N GLN A 160 4.41 4.91 -5.74
CA GLN A 160 5.67 4.22 -6.03
C GLN A 160 5.44 2.90 -6.78
N GLY A 161 4.40 2.14 -6.40
CA GLY A 161 3.97 0.93 -7.09
C GLY A 161 3.57 1.19 -8.55
N ASN A 162 2.82 2.27 -8.80
CA ASN A 162 2.46 2.70 -10.15
C ASN A 162 3.73 3.04 -10.96
N ALA A 163 4.67 3.77 -10.36
CA ALA A 163 5.93 4.12 -11.02
C ALA A 163 6.80 2.88 -11.31
N ALA A 164 6.82 1.89 -10.41
CA ALA A 164 7.49 0.61 -10.64
C ALA A 164 6.84 -0.17 -11.79
N LEU A 165 5.49 -0.20 -11.84
CA LEU A 165 4.74 -0.82 -12.93
C LEU A 165 5.07 -0.19 -14.29
N SER A 166 5.15 1.14 -14.36
CA SER A 166 5.55 1.88 -15.58
C SER A 166 6.99 1.60 -16.01
N ARG A 167 7.87 1.27 -15.05
CA ARG A 167 9.25 0.83 -15.31
C ARG A 167 9.36 -0.67 -15.60
N GLN A 168 8.23 -1.39 -15.71
CA GLN A 168 8.18 -2.84 -15.89
C GLN A 168 8.80 -3.65 -14.74
N ASP A 169 9.00 -3.04 -13.57
CA ASP A 169 9.39 -3.72 -12.33
C ASP A 169 8.13 -4.28 -11.67
N TYR A 170 7.66 -5.41 -12.18
CA TYR A 170 6.39 -6.01 -11.79
C TYR A 170 6.45 -6.64 -10.39
N GLU A 171 7.56 -7.27 -10.02
CA GLU A 171 7.81 -7.78 -8.67
C GLU A 171 7.84 -6.64 -7.64
N GLY A 172 8.56 -5.55 -7.94
CA GLY A 172 8.60 -4.36 -7.10
C GLY A 172 7.23 -3.71 -6.95
N ALA A 173 6.49 -3.55 -8.05
CA ALA A 173 5.13 -3.04 -8.03
C ALA A 173 4.20 -3.90 -7.17
N ALA A 174 4.22 -5.23 -7.36
CA ALA A 174 3.40 -6.15 -6.56
C ALA A 174 3.74 -6.10 -5.07
N LYS A 175 5.01 -5.94 -4.71
CA LYS A 175 5.43 -5.77 -3.32
C LYS A 175 4.88 -4.48 -2.73
N LEU A 176 5.02 -3.36 -3.45
CA LEU A 176 4.55 -2.05 -3.00
C LEU A 176 3.03 -2.03 -2.83
N TYR A 177 2.25 -2.59 -3.76
CA TYR A 177 0.80 -2.65 -3.58
C TYR A 177 0.37 -3.52 -2.39
N ARG A 178 1.07 -4.64 -2.11
CA ARG A 178 0.82 -5.43 -0.90
C ARG A 178 1.14 -4.65 0.37
N GLU A 179 2.20 -3.85 0.35
CA GLU A 179 2.53 -2.95 1.47
C GLU A 179 1.44 -1.88 1.65
N ALA A 180 0.95 -1.25 0.58
CA ALA A 180 -0.15 -0.28 0.65
C ALA A 180 -1.45 -0.90 1.22
N LEU A 181 -1.77 -2.16 0.84
CA LEU A 181 -2.88 -2.93 1.40
C LEU A 181 -2.75 -3.18 2.91
N GLN A 182 -1.53 -3.32 3.42
CA GLN A 182 -1.26 -3.58 4.84
C GLN A 182 -1.12 -2.30 5.68
N LEU A 183 -0.64 -1.22 5.09
CA LEU A 183 -0.38 0.04 5.80
C LEU A 183 -1.66 0.81 6.11
N SER A 184 -2.57 0.90 5.14
CA SER A 184 -3.84 1.61 5.35
C SER A 184 -4.80 0.73 6.16
N SER A 185 -5.40 1.29 7.20
CA SER A 185 -6.49 0.65 7.96
C SER A 185 -7.66 0.27 7.05
N ASP A 186 -7.91 1.08 6.02
CA ASP A 186 -8.94 0.87 5.00
C ASP A 186 -8.35 0.20 3.73
N GLY A 187 -7.06 -0.14 3.75
CA GLY A 187 -6.32 -0.78 2.67
C GLY A 187 -6.97 -2.09 2.21
N PRO A 188 -7.29 -3.04 3.09
CA PRO A 188 -8.01 -4.27 2.73
C PRO A 188 -9.40 -4.02 2.12
N SER A 189 -9.97 -2.83 2.34
CA SER A 189 -11.24 -2.38 1.78
C SER A 189 -11.08 -1.52 0.53
N SER A 190 -9.85 -1.35 0.02
CA SER A 190 -9.56 -0.54 -1.16
C SER A 190 -9.64 -1.37 -2.44
N HIS A 191 -10.74 -1.21 -3.18
CA HIS A 191 -10.90 -1.82 -4.50
C HIS A 191 -9.77 -1.43 -5.48
N ILE A 192 -9.22 -0.22 -5.35
CA ILE A 192 -8.14 0.30 -6.20
C ILE A 192 -6.84 -0.47 -5.95
N TYR A 193 -6.48 -0.70 -4.68
CA TYR A 193 -5.23 -1.38 -4.34
C TYR A 193 -5.26 -2.83 -4.82
N HIS A 194 -6.39 -3.51 -4.64
CA HIS A 194 -6.61 -4.85 -5.17
C HIS A 194 -6.48 -4.91 -6.70
N SER A 195 -7.10 -3.98 -7.42
CA SER A 195 -6.98 -3.93 -8.89
C SER A 195 -5.56 -3.59 -9.37
N ASN A 196 -4.84 -2.71 -8.67
CA ASN A 196 -3.46 -2.37 -9.03
C ASN A 196 -2.49 -3.53 -8.76
N LEU A 197 -2.69 -4.25 -7.66
CA LEU A 197 -1.97 -5.50 -7.40
C LEU A 197 -2.26 -6.55 -8.47
N ALA A 198 -3.54 -6.74 -8.83
CA ALA A 198 -3.96 -7.60 -9.94
C ALA A 198 -3.27 -7.20 -11.27
N ALA A 199 -3.05 -5.91 -11.51
CA ALA A 199 -2.30 -5.43 -12.67
C ALA A 199 -0.87 -5.97 -12.70
N ALA A 200 -0.13 -5.84 -11.60
CA ALA A 200 1.24 -6.31 -11.50
C ALA A 200 1.32 -7.83 -11.59
N LEU A 201 0.42 -8.54 -10.92
CA LEU A 201 0.36 -10.01 -10.93
C LEU A 201 0.06 -10.59 -12.31
N MET A 202 -0.72 -9.88 -13.12
CA MET A 202 -0.99 -10.27 -14.50
C MET A 202 0.29 -10.35 -15.33
N TYR A 203 1.18 -9.36 -15.20
CA TYR A 203 2.49 -9.36 -15.88
C TYR A 203 3.44 -10.43 -15.35
N LEU A 204 3.26 -10.85 -14.08
CA LEU A 204 4.02 -11.94 -13.47
C LEU A 204 3.47 -13.34 -13.82
N GLY A 205 2.41 -13.44 -14.62
CA GLY A 205 1.77 -14.72 -14.95
C GLY A 205 1.03 -15.38 -13.78
N LYS A 206 0.80 -14.66 -12.68
CA LYS A 206 0.14 -15.17 -11.46
C LYS A 206 -1.38 -15.11 -11.58
N HIS A 207 -1.94 -15.75 -12.61
CA HIS A 207 -3.32 -15.55 -13.03
C HIS A 207 -4.37 -15.94 -11.99
N THR A 208 -4.13 -16.95 -11.15
CA THR A 208 -5.04 -17.29 -10.05
C THR A 208 -5.10 -16.18 -8.99
N GLU A 209 -3.95 -15.62 -8.57
CA GLU A 209 -3.90 -14.49 -7.64
C GLU A 209 -4.57 -13.23 -8.24
N VAL A 210 -4.50 -13.05 -9.58
CA VAL A 210 -5.20 -11.96 -10.27
C VAL A 210 -6.71 -12.08 -10.08
N ILE A 211 -7.26 -13.29 -10.25
CA ILE A 211 -8.70 -13.55 -10.08
C ILE A 211 -9.11 -13.22 -8.65
N ASP A 212 -8.41 -13.76 -7.64
CA ASP A 212 -8.72 -13.53 -6.22
C ASP A 212 -8.79 -12.02 -5.89
N HIS A 213 -7.82 -11.24 -6.34
CA HIS A 213 -7.80 -9.80 -6.09
C HIS A 213 -8.83 -9.02 -6.92
N CYS A 214 -9.13 -9.46 -8.15
CA CYS A 214 -10.20 -8.85 -8.92
C CYS A 214 -11.59 -9.13 -8.31
N GLU A 215 -11.83 -10.34 -7.80
CA GLU A 215 -13.07 -10.68 -7.09
C GLU A 215 -13.24 -9.82 -5.83
N HIS A 216 -12.18 -9.64 -5.03
CA HIS A 216 -12.21 -8.72 -3.89
C HIS A 216 -12.49 -7.28 -4.34
N SER A 217 -11.83 -6.81 -5.39
CA SER A 217 -12.06 -5.46 -5.94
C SER A 217 -13.52 -5.26 -6.39
N ILE A 218 -14.11 -6.24 -7.06
CA ILE A 218 -15.51 -6.24 -7.51
C ILE A 218 -16.47 -6.29 -6.32
N ALA A 219 -16.19 -7.11 -5.31
CA ALA A 219 -17.01 -7.19 -4.10
C ALA A 219 -17.04 -5.85 -3.34
N LEU A 220 -15.92 -5.13 -3.32
CA LEU A 220 -15.78 -3.81 -2.69
C LEU A 220 -16.43 -2.70 -3.53
N GLN A 221 -16.24 -2.71 -4.85
CA GLN A 221 -16.80 -1.72 -5.77
C GLN A 221 -17.31 -2.39 -7.06
N PRO A 222 -18.59 -2.82 -7.09
CA PRO A 222 -19.16 -3.52 -8.24
C PRO A 222 -19.16 -2.73 -9.54
N SER A 223 -19.10 -1.39 -9.47
CA SER A 223 -19.04 -0.51 -10.65
C SER A 223 -17.62 -0.32 -11.22
N TYR A 224 -16.60 -0.96 -10.65
CA TYR A 224 -15.21 -0.76 -11.06
C TYR A 224 -14.82 -1.66 -12.23
N VAL A 225 -15.17 -1.24 -13.45
CA VAL A 225 -15.02 -2.04 -14.69
C VAL A 225 -13.59 -2.56 -14.94
N LYS A 226 -12.55 -1.86 -14.46
CA LYS A 226 -11.15 -2.30 -14.61
C LYS A 226 -10.88 -3.66 -13.93
N ALA A 227 -11.59 -4.00 -12.86
CA ALA A 227 -11.44 -5.30 -12.21
C ALA A 227 -12.01 -6.44 -13.08
N TYR A 228 -13.16 -6.23 -13.73
CA TYR A 228 -13.76 -7.20 -14.65
C TYR A 228 -12.87 -7.45 -15.86
N SER A 229 -12.32 -6.40 -16.47
CA SER A 229 -11.46 -6.57 -17.65
C SER A 229 -10.17 -7.34 -17.32
N ARG A 230 -9.60 -7.13 -16.13
CA ARG A 230 -8.42 -7.86 -15.65
C ARG A 230 -8.75 -9.32 -15.30
N MET A 231 -9.85 -9.57 -14.60
CA MET A 231 -10.31 -10.92 -14.25
C MET A 231 -10.58 -11.75 -15.50
N GLY A 232 -11.34 -11.21 -16.46
CA GLY A 232 -11.59 -11.89 -17.73
C GLY A 232 -10.29 -12.21 -18.48
N SER A 233 -9.33 -11.28 -18.46
CA SER A 233 -8.02 -11.51 -19.10
C SER A 233 -7.24 -12.64 -18.42
N ALA A 234 -7.26 -12.71 -17.09
CA ALA A 234 -6.63 -13.81 -16.35
C ALA A 234 -7.32 -15.15 -16.60
N GLN A 235 -8.65 -15.18 -16.67
CA GLN A 235 -9.43 -16.38 -17.02
C GLN A 235 -9.09 -16.88 -18.43
N VAL A 236 -8.94 -15.97 -19.41
CA VAL A 236 -8.46 -16.33 -20.75
C VAL A 236 -7.08 -16.99 -20.71
N GLN A 237 -6.15 -16.47 -19.90
CA GLN A 237 -4.82 -17.06 -19.74
C GLN A 237 -4.85 -18.44 -19.09
N LEU A 238 -5.83 -18.69 -18.22
CA LEU A 238 -6.10 -20.00 -17.61
C LEU A 238 -6.94 -20.93 -18.51
N GLN A 239 -7.26 -20.50 -19.73
CA GLN A 239 -8.15 -21.21 -20.67
C GLN A 239 -9.58 -21.44 -20.14
N ASP A 240 -9.99 -20.70 -19.11
CA ASP A 240 -11.38 -20.63 -18.64
C ASP A 240 -12.15 -19.64 -19.52
N PHE A 241 -12.45 -20.06 -20.75
CA PHE A 241 -13.08 -19.17 -21.72
C PHE A 241 -14.55 -18.88 -21.40
N ASP A 242 -15.28 -19.83 -20.82
CA ASP A 242 -16.67 -19.60 -20.42
C ASP A 242 -16.75 -18.64 -19.23
N GLY A 243 -15.88 -18.77 -18.23
CA GLY A 243 -15.77 -17.81 -17.14
C GLY A 243 -15.35 -16.43 -17.61
N ALA A 244 -14.38 -16.33 -18.53
CA ALA A 244 -13.98 -15.06 -19.13
C ALA A 244 -15.14 -14.35 -19.85
N ILE A 245 -15.92 -15.09 -20.64
CA ILE A 245 -17.09 -14.56 -21.36
C ILE A 245 -18.11 -13.98 -20.38
N ASP A 246 -18.44 -14.70 -19.31
CA ASP A 246 -19.35 -14.21 -18.27
C ASP A 246 -18.82 -12.93 -17.61
N THR A 247 -17.56 -12.95 -17.17
CA THR A 247 -16.92 -11.80 -16.53
C THR A 247 -16.89 -10.56 -17.42
N TYR A 248 -16.54 -10.70 -18.71
CA TYR A 248 -16.56 -9.57 -19.64
C TYR A 248 -17.98 -9.04 -19.89
N ARG A 249 -18.99 -9.91 -19.96
CA ARG A 249 -20.39 -9.47 -20.09
C ARG A 249 -20.85 -8.68 -18.88
N ARG A 250 -20.56 -9.16 -17.66
CA ARG A 250 -20.80 -8.39 -16.41
C ARG A 250 -20.08 -7.05 -16.42
N GLY A 251 -18.83 -7.00 -16.91
CA GLY A 251 -18.10 -5.74 -17.09
C GLY A 251 -18.79 -4.77 -18.07
N LEU A 252 -19.40 -5.27 -19.14
CA LEU A 252 -20.16 -4.48 -20.11
C LEU A 252 -21.55 -4.06 -19.63
N GLU A 253 -22.14 -4.79 -18.69
CA GLU A 253 -23.35 -4.34 -17.98
C GLU A 253 -23.04 -3.12 -17.11
N VAL A 254 -21.83 -3.06 -16.53
CA VAL A 254 -21.33 -1.92 -15.75
C VAL A 254 -20.94 -0.74 -16.64
N ASP A 255 -20.19 -0.98 -17.71
CA ASP A 255 -19.80 0.03 -18.70
C ASP A 255 -19.85 -0.58 -20.12
N SER A 256 -20.98 -0.33 -20.79
CA SER A 256 -21.25 -0.83 -22.14
C SER A 256 -20.27 -0.33 -23.21
N THR A 257 -19.53 0.74 -22.93
CA THR A 257 -18.57 1.33 -23.87
C THR A 257 -17.14 0.85 -23.65
N ASN A 258 -16.91 0.02 -22.63
CA ASN A 258 -15.59 -0.43 -22.24
C ASN A 258 -14.89 -1.26 -23.32
N ALA A 259 -13.92 -0.67 -24.03
CA ALA A 259 -13.22 -1.34 -25.12
C ALA A 259 -12.54 -2.64 -24.68
N ALA A 260 -11.85 -2.63 -23.53
CA ALA A 260 -11.15 -3.82 -23.04
C ALA A 260 -12.08 -5.00 -22.78
N CYS A 261 -13.28 -4.76 -22.23
CA CYS A 261 -14.27 -5.82 -22.03
C CYS A 261 -14.88 -6.30 -23.36
N ARG A 262 -15.17 -5.40 -24.31
CA ARG A 262 -15.69 -5.79 -25.63
C ARG A 262 -14.68 -6.62 -26.43
N ASP A 263 -13.43 -6.17 -26.48
CA ASP A 263 -12.36 -6.82 -27.22
C ASP A 263 -12.00 -8.16 -26.56
N GLY A 264 -11.94 -8.18 -25.23
CA GLY A 264 -11.73 -9.40 -24.43
C GLY A 264 -12.85 -10.42 -24.61
N LEU A 265 -14.12 -9.99 -24.63
CA LEU A 265 -15.26 -10.87 -24.90
C LEU A 265 -15.15 -11.51 -26.29
N ALA A 266 -14.87 -10.71 -27.31
CA ALA A 266 -14.70 -11.21 -28.67
C ALA A 266 -13.51 -12.19 -28.77
N ASP A 267 -12.43 -11.96 -28.04
CA ASP A 267 -11.29 -12.88 -27.98
C ASP A 267 -11.62 -14.19 -27.27
N ALA A 268 -12.27 -14.13 -26.11
CA ALA A 268 -12.69 -15.30 -25.36
C ALA A 268 -13.67 -16.17 -26.17
N GLU A 269 -14.63 -15.57 -26.88
CA GLU A 269 -15.58 -16.29 -27.75
C GLU A 269 -14.87 -16.99 -28.92
N ARG A 270 -13.89 -16.32 -29.56
CA ARG A 270 -13.07 -16.94 -30.62
C ARG A 270 -12.27 -18.12 -30.09
N LYS A 271 -11.56 -17.95 -28.97
CA LYS A 271 -10.73 -19.00 -28.36
C LYS A 271 -11.56 -20.19 -27.91
N ARG A 272 -12.73 -19.96 -27.31
CA ARG A 272 -13.69 -21.01 -26.96
C ARG A 272 -14.12 -21.81 -28.19
N ARG A 273 -14.46 -21.14 -29.30
CA ARG A 273 -14.84 -21.81 -30.55
C ARG A 273 -13.68 -22.64 -31.10
N GLN A 274 -12.45 -22.12 -31.09
CA GLN A 274 -11.27 -22.84 -31.55
C GLN A 274 -11.02 -24.12 -30.74
N MET A 275 -11.18 -24.06 -29.40
CA MET A 275 -11.07 -25.21 -28.50
C MET A 275 -12.15 -26.26 -28.77
N GLN A 276 -13.36 -25.85 -29.14
CA GLN A 276 -14.44 -26.78 -29.51
C GLN A 276 -14.25 -27.42 -30.89
N THR A 277 -13.52 -26.76 -31.79
CA THR A 277 -13.25 -27.27 -33.15
C THR A 277 -11.98 -28.13 -33.23
N THR A 278 -11.19 -28.24 -32.16
CA THR A 278 -10.06 -29.16 -32.13
C THR A 278 -10.59 -30.56 -31.87
N PRO A 279 -10.47 -31.52 -32.81
CA PRO A 279 -10.92 -32.88 -32.56
C PRO A 279 -10.09 -33.44 -31.40
N ALA A 280 -10.75 -34.01 -30.39
CA ALA A 280 -10.11 -34.78 -29.34
C ALA A 280 -9.38 -35.98 -29.97
N ALA A 281 -8.12 -35.79 -30.37
CA ALA A 281 -7.24 -36.89 -30.69
C ALA A 281 -6.92 -37.62 -29.37
N SER A 282 -7.30 -38.89 -29.32
CA SER A 282 -7.01 -39.88 -28.27
C SER A 282 -7.81 -39.82 -26.95
N ALA A 283 -9.03 -40.37 -26.97
CA ALA A 283 -9.63 -40.99 -25.79
C ALA A 283 -10.63 -42.10 -26.20
N SER A 284 -10.11 -43.21 -26.72
CA SER A 284 -10.84 -44.49 -26.80
C SER A 284 -9.91 -45.64 -26.43
N ALA A 285 -9.47 -45.66 -25.17
CA ALA A 285 -8.96 -46.88 -24.55
C ALA A 285 -10.17 -47.67 -24.01
N GLY A 286 -10.59 -48.69 -24.77
CA GLY A 286 -11.60 -49.63 -24.31
C GLY A 286 -12.03 -50.61 -25.40
N GLY A 287 -11.31 -51.73 -25.53
CA GLY A 287 -11.85 -52.92 -26.22
C GLY A 287 -10.87 -53.63 -27.16
N ALA A 288 -10.21 -54.66 -26.62
CA ALA A 288 -9.79 -55.92 -27.24
C ALA A 288 -9.45 -55.96 -28.76
N GLY A 289 -8.19 -56.28 -29.05
CA GLY A 289 -7.83 -57.27 -30.07
C GLY A 289 -8.04 -56.87 -31.53
N GLY A 290 -7.26 -55.90 -32.00
CA GLY A 290 -7.13 -55.62 -33.43
C GLY A 290 -5.83 -54.85 -33.68
N MET A 291 -4.96 -55.41 -34.51
CA MET A 291 -3.68 -54.81 -34.92
C MET A 291 -3.87 -53.34 -35.34
N PRO A 292 -3.03 -52.39 -34.90
CA PRO A 292 -3.12 -51.02 -35.39
C PRO A 292 -2.79 -50.99 -36.88
N ASP A 293 -3.68 -50.37 -37.65
CA ASP A 293 -3.58 -50.23 -39.10
C ASP A 293 -2.33 -49.42 -39.48
N LEU A 294 -1.36 -50.12 -40.08
CA LEU A 294 -0.11 -49.57 -40.61
C LEU A 294 -0.32 -48.69 -41.85
N SER A 295 -1.56 -48.55 -42.35
CA SER A 295 -1.87 -47.69 -43.50
C SER A 295 -1.59 -46.20 -43.22
N ASN A 296 -1.70 -45.73 -41.98
CA ASN A 296 -1.37 -44.34 -41.62
C ASN A 296 0.13 -44.09 -41.40
N LEU A 297 0.94 -45.14 -41.19
CA LEU A 297 2.40 -45.01 -41.08
C LEU A 297 3.07 -44.99 -42.47
N ALA A 298 2.46 -45.64 -43.46
CA ALA A 298 2.92 -45.64 -44.85
C ALA A 298 2.72 -44.28 -45.56
N SER A 299 1.72 -43.47 -45.16
CA SER A 299 1.57 -42.09 -45.65
C SER A 299 2.57 -41.10 -45.03
N MET A 300 3.16 -41.44 -43.88
CA MET A 300 4.12 -40.58 -43.18
C MET A 300 5.58 -40.90 -43.53
N LEU A 301 5.89 -42.16 -43.86
CA LEU A 301 7.24 -42.59 -44.22
C LEU A 301 7.38 -42.82 -45.74
N GLY A 302 7.36 -41.71 -46.48
CA GLY A 302 8.12 -41.53 -47.71
C GLY A 302 8.01 -42.63 -48.76
N GLY A 303 6.91 -42.64 -49.51
CA GLY A 303 6.73 -43.56 -50.63
C GLY A 303 5.93 -42.96 -51.78
N GLY A 304 6.55 -42.05 -52.55
CA GLY A 304 6.24 -41.83 -53.97
C GLY A 304 4.87 -41.25 -54.34
N GLY A 305 4.86 -39.99 -54.76
CA GLY A 305 3.89 -39.49 -55.75
C GLY A 305 2.72 -38.67 -55.21
N GLY A 306 2.81 -37.35 -55.39
CA GLY A 306 1.65 -36.50 -55.70
C GLY A 306 0.54 -36.39 -54.65
N GLY A 307 0.81 -35.83 -53.47
CA GLY A 307 -0.21 -35.57 -52.44
C GLY A 307 -0.37 -34.10 -52.01
N GLY A 308 0.31 -33.15 -52.65
CA GLY A 308 0.49 -31.80 -52.12
C GLY A 308 -0.56 -30.72 -52.44
N LEU A 309 -1.64 -31.03 -53.17
CA LEU A 309 -2.61 -29.99 -53.58
C LEU A 309 -4.06 -30.49 -53.72
N ALA A 310 -4.29 -31.79 -53.89
CA ALA A 310 -5.63 -32.35 -54.11
C ALA A 310 -6.52 -32.34 -52.84
N GLY A 311 -5.94 -32.44 -51.64
CA GLY A 311 -6.68 -32.31 -50.37
C GLY A 311 -7.04 -30.88 -50.00
N LEU A 312 -6.30 -29.90 -50.54
CA LEU A 312 -6.57 -28.46 -50.32
C LEU A 312 -7.74 -27.97 -51.19
N MET A 313 -7.93 -28.58 -52.37
CA MET A 313 -8.90 -28.15 -53.38
C MET A 313 -10.34 -28.66 -53.14
N ASN A 314 -10.53 -29.56 -52.17
CA ASN A 314 -11.85 -30.12 -51.85
C ASN A 314 -12.59 -29.35 -50.73
N ASN A 315 -12.08 -28.18 -50.33
CA ASN A 315 -12.72 -27.33 -49.33
C ASN A 315 -13.74 -26.37 -49.97
N PRO A 316 -15.06 -26.52 -49.74
CA PRO A 316 -16.09 -25.69 -50.37
C PRO A 316 -15.96 -24.19 -50.05
N GLN A 317 -15.43 -23.84 -48.87
CA GLN A 317 -15.12 -22.45 -48.51
C GLN A 317 -13.95 -21.86 -49.31
N MET A 318 -12.97 -22.67 -49.71
CA MET A 318 -11.85 -22.21 -50.53
C MET A 318 -12.29 -22.00 -51.99
N MET A 319 -13.21 -22.82 -52.50
CA MET A 319 -13.78 -22.63 -53.84
C MET A 319 -14.61 -21.34 -53.92
N GLN A 320 -15.37 -21.04 -52.86
CA GLN A 320 -16.14 -19.79 -52.75
C GLN A 320 -15.24 -18.55 -52.59
N MET A 321 -14.15 -18.68 -51.83
CA MET A 321 -13.14 -17.64 -51.68
C MET A 321 -12.38 -17.39 -52.99
N ALA A 322 -12.00 -18.45 -53.71
CA ALA A 322 -11.37 -18.35 -55.02
C ALA A 322 -12.32 -17.73 -56.06
N GLN A 323 -13.62 -18.03 -56.01
CA GLN A 323 -14.62 -17.41 -56.88
C GLN A 323 -14.82 -15.92 -56.59
N ASN A 324 -14.84 -15.51 -55.32
CA ASN A 324 -14.89 -14.09 -54.93
C ASN A 324 -13.59 -13.34 -55.25
N MET A 325 -12.45 -14.04 -55.19
CA MET A 325 -11.14 -13.50 -55.54
C MET A 325 -10.99 -13.29 -57.05
N MET A 326 -11.52 -14.21 -57.87
CA MET A 326 -11.49 -14.14 -59.33
C MET A 326 -12.50 -13.14 -59.91
N GLN A 327 -13.53 -12.77 -59.14
CA GLN A 327 -14.49 -11.73 -59.48
C GLN A 327 -14.03 -10.32 -59.09
N ASN A 328 -12.88 -10.18 -58.43
CA ASN A 328 -12.39 -8.90 -57.93
C ASN A 328 -11.49 -8.19 -58.98
N PRO A 329 -11.96 -7.12 -59.66
CA PRO A 329 -11.27 -6.51 -60.80
C PRO A 329 -9.90 -5.92 -60.44
N GLN A 330 -9.74 -5.44 -59.19
CA GLN A 330 -8.49 -4.89 -58.68
C GLN A 330 -7.38 -5.94 -58.52
N MET A 331 -7.74 -7.19 -58.24
CA MET A 331 -6.74 -8.25 -58.07
C MET A 331 -6.23 -8.79 -59.41
N MET A 332 -7.08 -8.80 -60.45
CA MET A 332 -6.65 -9.13 -61.81
C MET A 332 -5.68 -8.08 -62.36
N GLN A 333 -5.88 -6.80 -62.04
CA GLN A 333 -4.89 -5.74 -62.30
C GLN A 333 -3.58 -5.93 -61.52
N MET A 334 -3.65 -6.34 -60.26
CA MET A 334 -2.46 -6.58 -59.44
C MET A 334 -1.66 -7.80 -59.92
N ALA A 335 -2.33 -8.88 -60.30
CA ALA A 335 -1.71 -10.08 -60.87
C ALA A 335 -1.09 -9.79 -62.24
N GLN A 336 -1.73 -8.95 -63.05
CA GLN A 336 -1.20 -8.49 -64.34
C GLN A 336 0.04 -7.58 -64.15
N ASN A 337 0.07 -6.75 -63.10
CA ASN A 337 1.26 -5.96 -62.73
C ASN A 337 2.40 -6.84 -62.15
N MET A 338 2.07 -7.93 -61.47
CA MET A 338 3.07 -8.86 -60.92
C MET A 338 3.72 -9.71 -62.02
N MET A 339 2.95 -10.13 -63.03
CA MET A 339 3.48 -10.81 -64.22
C MET A 339 4.38 -9.92 -65.08
N GLN A 340 4.21 -8.61 -65.01
CA GLN A 340 5.03 -7.63 -65.72
C GLN A 340 6.34 -7.30 -65.00
N ASN A 341 6.53 -7.75 -63.75
CA ASN A 341 7.70 -7.37 -62.95
C ASN A 341 8.41 -8.60 -62.31
N PRO A 342 9.33 -9.26 -63.06
CA PRO A 342 10.00 -10.49 -62.64
C PRO A 342 10.88 -10.36 -61.38
N ASP A 343 11.36 -9.14 -61.06
CA ASP A 343 12.29 -8.91 -59.94
C ASP A 343 11.62 -8.98 -58.55
N MET A 344 10.31 -8.77 -58.47
CA MET A 344 9.57 -8.80 -57.21
C MET A 344 9.36 -10.22 -56.69
N LEU A 345 9.27 -11.20 -57.60
CA LEU A 345 9.07 -12.62 -57.25
C LEU A 345 10.35 -13.24 -56.64
N ASN A 346 11.52 -12.76 -57.08
CA ASN A 346 12.82 -13.28 -56.64
C ASN A 346 13.14 -12.88 -55.19
N ASN A 347 12.74 -11.68 -54.77
CA ASN A 347 12.89 -11.22 -53.38
C ASN A 347 11.95 -11.91 -52.39
N LEU A 348 10.78 -12.38 -52.85
CA LEU A 348 9.81 -13.06 -51.98
C LEU A 348 10.20 -14.52 -51.72
N MET A 349 10.80 -15.20 -52.69
CA MET A 349 11.27 -16.58 -52.56
C MET A 349 12.58 -16.72 -51.76
N GLY A 350 13.37 -15.64 -51.64
CA GLY A 350 14.62 -15.65 -50.84
C GLY A 350 14.42 -15.56 -49.32
N GLY A 351 13.25 -15.15 -48.84
CA GLY A 351 13.01 -14.90 -47.41
C GLY A 351 12.40 -16.08 -46.62
N LEU A 352 12.03 -17.17 -47.28
CA LEU A 352 11.21 -18.24 -46.68
C LEU A 352 11.84 -19.65 -46.75
N GLY A 353 13.15 -19.74 -47.00
CA GLY A 353 13.84 -21.04 -47.07
C GLY A 353 15.24 -21.04 -46.46
N GLY A 354 15.40 -21.61 -45.25
CA GLY A 354 16.62 -22.34 -44.88
C GLY A 354 17.19 -22.15 -43.47
N ALA A 355 17.38 -23.30 -42.80
CA ALA A 355 18.33 -23.62 -41.70
C ALA A 355 18.00 -23.06 -40.29
N GLY A 356 17.97 -23.83 -39.18
CA GLY A 356 18.52 -25.16 -38.90
C GLY A 356 19.94 -25.09 -38.31
N GLY A 357 20.08 -25.15 -36.97
CA GLY A 357 21.29 -25.60 -36.27
C GLY A 357 22.16 -24.56 -35.53
N ASP A 358 22.04 -24.58 -34.19
CA ASP A 358 23.05 -24.43 -33.11
C ASP A 358 23.93 -23.18 -32.86
N ALA A 359 23.77 -22.68 -31.60
CA ALA A 359 24.71 -22.01 -30.67
C ALA A 359 25.04 -20.50 -30.85
N PRO A 360 25.58 -19.78 -29.81
CA PRO A 360 25.37 -19.78 -28.36
C PRO A 360 24.98 -18.36 -27.83
N ALA A 361 24.93 -18.19 -26.50
CA ALA A 361 24.60 -16.96 -25.78
C ALA A 361 25.42 -15.71 -26.16
N ALA A 362 24.77 -14.55 -26.29
CA ALA A 362 25.14 -13.24 -25.68
C ALA A 362 24.38 -12.06 -26.35
N ALA A 363 23.99 -11.10 -25.51
CA ALA A 363 23.79 -9.67 -25.79
C ALA A 363 22.84 -9.29 -26.97
N GLY A 364 21.55 -9.11 -26.66
CA GLY A 364 20.59 -8.45 -27.54
C GLY A 364 20.74 -6.93 -27.48
N GLY A 365 21.52 -6.40 -28.43
CA GLY A 365 21.59 -4.99 -28.76
C GLY A 365 20.31 -4.46 -29.40
N ALA A 366 20.14 -3.15 -29.22
CA ALA A 366 19.11 -2.27 -29.73
C ALA A 366 18.55 -2.60 -31.12
N ALA A 367 17.21 -2.65 -31.19
CA ALA A 367 16.47 -2.40 -32.42
C ALA A 367 16.52 -0.89 -32.72
N SER A 368 17.41 -0.52 -33.63
CA SER A 368 17.52 0.79 -34.25
C SER A 368 16.25 1.16 -35.02
N GLY A 369 15.56 2.20 -34.58
CA GLY A 369 14.42 2.78 -35.30
C GLY A 369 13.51 3.76 -34.54
N MET A 370 13.74 4.04 -33.25
CA MET A 370 13.00 5.09 -32.51
C MET A 370 13.94 6.19 -32.01
N PRO A 371 13.63 7.48 -32.23
CA PRO A 371 14.41 8.58 -31.66
C PRO A 371 14.35 8.52 -30.12
N ASP A 372 15.47 8.89 -29.48
CA ASP A 372 15.60 8.93 -28.03
C ASP A 372 14.61 9.94 -27.41
N MET A 373 13.56 9.40 -26.80
CA MET A 373 12.44 10.16 -26.25
C MET A 373 12.72 10.71 -24.84
N SER A 374 13.87 10.38 -24.24
CA SER A 374 14.28 10.88 -22.92
C SER A 374 14.67 12.36 -22.93
N GLY A 375 15.15 12.89 -24.06
CA GLY A 375 15.45 14.32 -24.20
C GLY A 375 14.20 15.20 -24.31
N LEU A 376 13.10 14.65 -24.82
CA LEU A 376 11.84 15.38 -25.03
C LEU A 376 11.06 15.57 -23.72
N MET A 377 11.02 14.58 -22.83
CA MET A 377 10.28 14.70 -21.57
C MET A 377 10.85 15.73 -20.58
N ASN A 378 12.11 16.15 -20.77
CA ASN A 378 12.79 17.15 -19.95
C ASN A 378 13.04 18.47 -20.70
N SER A 379 12.34 18.74 -21.80
CA SER A 379 12.49 20.02 -22.50
C SER A 379 12.03 21.18 -21.58
N PRO A 380 12.73 22.33 -21.59
CA PRO A 380 12.33 23.50 -20.80
C PRO A 380 10.88 23.94 -21.05
N GLU A 381 10.38 23.69 -22.26
CA GLU A 381 9.02 23.99 -22.70
C GLU A 381 7.97 23.08 -22.03
N LEU A 382 8.24 21.77 -21.90
CA LEU A 382 7.37 20.83 -21.20
C LEU A 382 7.39 21.06 -19.67
N VAL A 383 8.53 21.49 -19.12
CA VAL A 383 8.65 21.86 -17.70
C VAL A 383 7.86 23.13 -17.39
N ALA A 384 7.93 24.14 -18.26
CA ALA A 384 7.13 25.37 -18.12
C ALA A 384 5.63 25.07 -18.26
N ALA A 385 5.25 24.21 -19.22
CA ALA A 385 3.86 23.80 -19.42
C ALA A 385 3.28 23.03 -18.22
N ARG A 386 4.09 22.20 -17.53
CA ARG A 386 3.68 21.50 -16.30
C ARG A 386 3.37 22.43 -15.13
N SER A 387 3.87 23.66 -15.17
CA SER A 387 3.63 24.68 -14.15
C SER A 387 2.44 25.60 -14.48
N ASP A 388 1.82 25.46 -15.66
CA ASP A 388 0.64 26.24 -16.06
C ASP A 388 -0.64 25.61 -15.45
N PRO A 389 -1.40 26.34 -14.61
CA PRO A 389 -2.63 25.85 -14.00
C PRO A 389 -3.68 25.37 -15.02
N ASP A 390 -3.72 25.98 -16.22
CA ASP A 390 -4.68 25.64 -17.27
C ASP A 390 -4.34 24.32 -17.99
N LEU A 391 -3.13 23.79 -17.75
CA LEU A 391 -2.65 22.51 -18.28
C LEU A 391 -2.56 21.43 -17.20
N ALA A 392 -2.87 21.76 -15.95
CA ALA A 392 -2.74 20.84 -14.83
C ALA A 392 -3.60 19.57 -15.00
N ASP A 393 -4.86 19.72 -15.44
CA ASP A 393 -5.74 18.59 -15.72
C ASP A 393 -5.25 17.74 -16.90
N PHE A 394 -4.71 18.38 -17.95
CA PHE A 394 -4.10 17.68 -19.08
C PHE A 394 -2.93 16.80 -18.63
N PHE A 395 -1.99 17.34 -17.87
CA PHE A 395 -0.83 16.57 -17.39
C PHE A 395 -1.23 15.50 -16.38
N ARG A 396 -2.19 15.78 -15.48
CA ARG A 396 -2.71 14.77 -14.55
C ARG A 396 -3.34 13.60 -15.28
N ASP A 397 -4.13 13.86 -16.31
CA ASP A 397 -4.83 12.82 -17.06
C ASP A 397 -3.86 12.05 -17.97
N VAL A 398 -2.88 12.73 -18.59
CA VAL A 398 -1.82 12.06 -19.37
C VAL A 398 -0.89 11.23 -18.47
N ASP A 399 -0.54 11.70 -17.28
CA ASP A 399 0.31 10.95 -16.32
C ASP A 399 -0.45 9.75 -15.70
N SER A 400 -1.78 9.80 -15.63
CA SER A 400 -2.61 8.72 -15.05
C SER A 400 -3.15 7.72 -16.06
N GLU A 401 -3.39 8.15 -17.31
CA GLU A 401 -4.02 7.34 -18.36
C GLU A 401 -3.15 7.15 -19.61
N GLY A 402 -1.98 7.79 -19.67
CA GLY A 402 -1.03 7.70 -20.78
C GLY A 402 -1.35 8.65 -21.95
N PRO A 403 -0.56 8.57 -23.05
CA PRO A 403 -0.62 9.53 -24.17
C PRO A 403 -1.98 9.62 -24.86
N SER A 404 -2.83 8.58 -24.75
CA SER A 404 -4.19 8.57 -25.31
C SER A 404 -5.12 9.59 -24.64
N ALA A 405 -4.87 9.99 -23.39
CA ALA A 405 -5.67 11.01 -22.72
C ALA A 405 -5.45 12.41 -23.29
N ALA A 406 -4.32 12.65 -23.96
CA ALA A 406 -4.03 13.93 -24.59
C ALA A 406 -5.09 14.33 -25.63
N MET A 407 -5.68 13.34 -26.32
CA MET A 407 -6.71 13.58 -27.33
C MET A 407 -8.00 14.19 -26.77
N ARG A 408 -8.33 13.95 -25.49
CA ARG A 408 -9.54 14.51 -24.85
C ARG A 408 -9.40 16.00 -24.55
N HIS A 409 -8.16 16.47 -24.43
CA HIS A 409 -7.83 17.84 -24.10
C HIS A 409 -7.45 18.68 -25.33
N MET A 410 -7.53 18.11 -26.54
CA MET A 410 -7.23 18.80 -27.80
C MET A 410 -8.15 20.01 -28.08
N SER A 411 -9.31 20.07 -27.44
CA SER A 411 -10.19 21.25 -27.49
C SER A 411 -9.64 22.44 -26.69
N ASN A 412 -8.67 22.23 -25.81
CA ASN A 412 -7.96 23.30 -25.12
C ASN A 412 -6.87 23.87 -26.06
N PRO A 413 -6.94 25.16 -26.43
CA PRO A 413 -6.00 25.77 -27.38
C PRO A 413 -4.54 25.73 -26.88
N LYS A 414 -4.31 25.81 -25.56
CA LYS A 414 -2.96 25.69 -24.98
C LYS A 414 -2.39 24.27 -25.14
N VAL A 415 -3.24 23.24 -25.04
CA VAL A 415 -2.83 21.83 -25.22
C VAL A 415 -2.48 21.55 -26.68
N SER A 416 -3.30 22.03 -27.62
CA SER A 416 -3.03 21.92 -29.05
C SER A 416 -1.71 22.58 -29.43
N GLN A 417 -1.45 23.78 -28.90
CA GLN A 417 -0.22 24.51 -29.16
C GLN A 417 1.02 23.85 -28.53
N LEU A 418 0.89 23.31 -27.31
CA LEU A 418 1.94 22.49 -26.69
C LEU A 418 2.29 21.27 -27.56
N MET A 419 1.29 20.55 -28.06
CA MET A 419 1.53 19.37 -28.91
C MET A 419 2.16 19.74 -30.26
N GLN A 420 1.78 20.88 -30.85
CA GLN A 420 2.43 21.39 -32.08
C GLN A 420 3.89 21.75 -31.85
N ASN A 421 4.23 22.37 -30.72
CA ASN A 421 5.61 22.72 -30.39
C ASN A 421 6.47 21.47 -30.16
N VAL A 422 5.94 20.48 -29.43
CA VAL A 422 6.61 19.20 -29.18
C VAL A 422 6.80 18.41 -30.49
N MET A 423 5.80 18.38 -31.38
CA MET A 423 5.91 17.72 -32.69
C MET A 423 6.87 18.44 -33.64
N SER A 424 6.93 19.77 -33.59
CA SER A 424 7.88 20.55 -34.39
C SER A 424 9.33 20.35 -33.93
N GLY A 425 9.54 20.18 -32.62
CA GLY A 425 10.84 19.80 -32.05
C GLY A 425 11.29 18.37 -32.38
N MET A 426 10.39 17.51 -32.86
CA MET A 426 10.72 16.14 -33.31
C MET A 426 11.11 16.06 -34.81
N GLN A 427 10.85 17.09 -35.61
CA GLN A 427 11.15 17.12 -37.05
C GLN A 427 12.44 17.90 -37.39
N GLY A 428 13.10 18.48 -36.39
CA GLY A 428 14.31 19.30 -36.52
C GLY A 428 15.61 18.52 -36.37
#